data_AF-A0A959LC99-F1
#
_entry.id   AF-A0A959LC99-F1
#
_cell.length_a   1.000
_cell.length_b   1.000
_cell.length_c   1.000
_cell.angle_alpha   90.00
_cell.angle_beta   90.00
_cell.angle_gamma   90.00
#
_symmetry.space_group_name_H-M   'P 1'
#
loop_
_entity.id
_entity.type
_entity.pdbx_description
1 polymer ?
#
loop_
_entity_poly.entity_id
_entity_poly.type
_entity_poly.pdbx_seq_one_letter_code
_entity_poly.pdbx_strand_id
1 'polypeptide(L)'
;MERLKQIELKIHELKKLDKRYSTFGANRHKFNLNKTKSESEIIEFERNNGIKLPTGYRNFIKLIGNGGAGPYYGLEKLEDGVYVDLDYKERGDKVNLAKPFKFTEKWNIDDKQFQGEDGEFRHDLKDKDYFKPEWADGMLRISNFGCGVSINLIVNGEEYGNIWADDRCNDQGILPFHPNDKNRVQFLDWYEAWLDDSLSPFIRIKKMLLTNSVENVIKDEWESKNYNIRSYVYNIMDIEPPKTTHHKPEYNEEMERKREIWLDKVNKYQISKPETNIRPWWKIW
;
A
#
# COMPACT_ATOMS: atom_id res chain seq x y z
N MET A 1 1.73 -17.85 11.81
CA MET A 1 0.90 -17.17 12.81
C MET A 1 1.59 -15.92 13.37
N GLU A 2 2.83 -16.02 13.86
CA GLU A 2 3.55 -14.86 14.41
C GLU A 2 3.66 -13.68 13.43
N ARG A 3 4.00 -13.94 12.16
CA ARG A 3 4.06 -12.91 11.10
C ARG A 3 2.77 -12.09 10.95
N LEU A 4 1.62 -12.76 10.91
CA LEU A 4 0.31 -12.08 10.78
C LEU A 4 -0.03 -11.26 12.03
N LYS A 5 0.37 -11.73 13.21
CA LYS A 5 0.22 -10.96 14.45
C LYS A 5 1.07 -9.68 14.43
N GLN A 6 2.29 -9.75 13.90
CA GLN A 6 3.13 -8.56 13.72
C GLN A 6 2.51 -7.57 12.72
N ILE A 7 1.96 -8.06 11.61
CA ILE A 7 1.18 -7.25 10.67
C ILE A 7 0.02 -6.54 11.37
N GLU A 8 -0.79 -7.25 12.15
CA GLU A 8 -1.91 -6.67 12.89
C GLU A 8 -1.46 -5.56 13.86
N LEU A 9 -0.36 -5.80 14.59
CA LEU A 9 0.23 -4.83 15.50
C LEU A 9 0.71 -3.56 14.77
N LYS A 10 1.40 -3.70 13.63
CA LYS A 10 1.86 -2.57 12.80
C LYS A 10 0.69 -1.74 12.27
N ILE A 11 -0.40 -2.38 11.82
CA ILE A 11 -1.63 -1.67 11.40
C ILE A 11 -2.22 -0.87 12.56
N HIS A 12 -2.32 -1.49 13.73
CA HIS A 12 -2.86 -0.82 14.92
C HIS A 12 -1.98 0.35 15.37
N GLU A 13 -0.67 0.22 15.24
CA GLU A 13 0.29 1.26 15.54
C GLU A 13 0.19 2.43 14.57
N LEU A 14 0.13 2.18 13.25
CA LEU A 14 -0.12 3.21 12.24
C LEU A 14 -1.42 3.95 12.52
N LYS A 15 -2.49 3.23 12.86
CA LYS A 15 -3.78 3.85 13.21
C LYS A 15 -3.71 4.78 14.41
N LYS A 16 -2.82 4.50 15.37
CA LYS A 16 -2.59 5.37 16.54
C LYS A 16 -1.73 6.57 16.22
N LEU A 17 -0.68 6.38 15.42
CA LEU A 17 0.29 7.41 15.07
C LEU A 17 -0.28 8.39 14.05
N ASP A 18 -0.96 7.88 13.03
CA ASP A 18 -1.40 8.65 11.88
C ASP A 18 -2.88 9.09 11.96
N LYS A 19 -3.19 9.86 13.01
CA LYS A 19 -4.56 10.37 13.25
C LYS A 19 -5.04 11.34 12.16
N ARG A 20 -4.11 11.97 11.44
CA ARG A 20 -4.36 12.95 10.37
C ARG A 20 -4.24 12.37 8.96
N TYR A 21 -4.00 11.07 8.84
CA TYR A 21 -3.89 10.37 7.57
C TYR A 21 -2.82 10.97 6.62
N SER A 22 -1.63 11.28 7.17
CA SER A 22 -0.46 11.79 6.45
C SER A 22 0.15 10.78 5.48
N THR A 23 0.01 9.49 5.80
CA THR A 23 0.46 8.38 4.96
C THR A 23 -0.36 8.37 3.67
N PHE A 24 0.31 8.16 2.53
CA PHE A 24 -0.38 8.13 1.24
C PHE A 24 -1.53 7.12 1.25
N GLY A 25 -2.71 7.56 0.82
CA GLY A 25 -3.93 6.76 0.76
C GLY A 25 -4.64 6.49 2.09
N ALA A 26 -4.03 6.82 3.23
CA ALA A 26 -4.64 6.65 4.56
C ALA A 26 -5.95 7.41 4.72
N ASN A 27 -6.16 8.51 3.99
CA ASN A 27 -7.41 9.26 4.03
C ASN A 27 -8.60 8.48 3.44
N ARG A 28 -8.34 7.49 2.57
CA ARG A 28 -9.36 6.58 2.00
C ARG A 28 -9.71 5.46 2.98
N HIS A 29 -8.73 4.64 3.32
CA HIS A 29 -8.97 3.42 4.10
C HIS A 29 -8.94 3.65 5.63
N LYS A 30 -8.34 4.74 6.11
CA LYS A 30 -8.27 5.15 7.53
C LYS A 30 -7.74 4.07 8.47
N PHE A 31 -6.85 3.23 7.94
CA PHE A 31 -6.36 1.99 8.58
C PHE A 31 -7.48 1.07 9.12
N ASN A 32 -8.65 1.10 8.49
CA ASN A 32 -9.75 0.20 8.80
C ASN A 32 -9.66 -1.05 7.94
N LEU A 33 -9.63 -2.21 8.59
CA LEU A 33 -9.76 -3.50 7.95
C LEU A 33 -11.23 -3.84 7.77
N ASN A 34 -11.55 -4.52 6.66
CA ASN A 34 -12.87 -5.12 6.48
C ASN A 34 -13.00 -6.39 7.33
N LYS A 35 -14.23 -6.88 7.50
CA LYS A 35 -14.51 -8.15 8.18
C LYS A 35 -13.73 -9.30 7.53
N THR A 36 -13.19 -10.20 8.33
CA THR A 36 -12.52 -11.41 7.86
C THR A 36 -13.49 -12.36 7.16
N LYS A 37 -12.96 -13.21 6.27
CA LYS A 37 -13.69 -14.33 5.69
C LYS A 37 -13.60 -15.56 6.59
N SER A 38 -14.70 -16.28 6.72
CA SER A 38 -14.73 -17.63 7.29
C SER A 38 -14.05 -18.64 6.36
N GLU A 39 -13.67 -19.80 6.93
CA GLU A 39 -13.09 -20.89 6.16
C GLU A 39 -14.02 -21.37 5.04
N SER A 40 -15.33 -21.44 5.29
CA SER A 40 -16.33 -21.84 4.30
C SER A 40 -16.46 -20.85 3.15
N GLU A 41 -16.44 -19.54 3.43
CA GLU A 41 -16.48 -18.51 2.38
C GLU A 41 -15.24 -18.58 1.47
N ILE A 42 -14.07 -18.84 2.06
CA ILE A 42 -12.82 -18.98 1.30
C ILE A 42 -12.86 -20.23 0.42
N ILE A 43 -13.29 -21.37 0.96
CA ILE A 43 -13.43 -22.62 0.21
C ILE A 43 -14.44 -22.46 -0.93
N GLU A 44 -15.55 -21.78 -0.67
CA GLU A 44 -16.56 -21.51 -1.69
C GLU A 44 -16.00 -20.64 -2.81
N PHE A 45 -15.27 -19.57 -2.48
CA PHE A 45 -14.60 -18.73 -3.48
C PHE A 45 -13.59 -19.52 -4.32
N GLU A 46 -12.72 -20.30 -3.67
CA GLU A 46 -11.74 -21.17 -4.33
C GLU A 46 -12.43 -22.16 -5.29
N ARG A 47 -13.52 -22.80 -4.84
CA ARG A 47 -14.29 -23.77 -5.63
C ARG A 47 -14.97 -23.10 -6.83
N ASN A 48 -15.63 -21.96 -6.62
CA ASN A 48 -16.35 -21.24 -7.68
C ASN A 48 -15.41 -20.70 -8.77
N ASN A 49 -14.15 -20.41 -8.41
CA ASN A 49 -13.16 -19.88 -9.33
C ASN A 49 -12.13 -20.92 -9.80
N GLY A 50 -12.22 -22.19 -9.36
CA GLY A 50 -11.32 -23.26 -9.78
C GLY A 50 -9.85 -23.05 -9.39
N ILE A 51 -9.59 -22.40 -8.26
CA ILE A 51 -8.23 -22.05 -7.81
C ILE A 51 -7.98 -22.48 -6.36
N LYS A 52 -6.73 -22.37 -5.94
CA LYS A 52 -6.34 -22.30 -4.53
C LYS A 52 -5.69 -20.95 -4.28
N LEU A 53 -6.05 -20.29 -3.17
CA LEU A 53 -5.45 -19.01 -2.86
C LEU A 53 -4.04 -19.21 -2.27
N PRO A 54 -3.06 -18.37 -2.63
CA PRO A 54 -1.74 -18.38 -2.00
C PRO A 54 -1.85 -18.30 -0.48
N THR A 55 -1.15 -19.19 0.23
CA THR A 55 -1.29 -19.40 1.68
C THR A 55 -1.17 -18.10 2.50
N GLY A 56 -0.26 -17.21 2.13
CA GLY A 56 -0.09 -15.91 2.79
C GLY A 56 -1.34 -15.04 2.72
N TYR A 57 -1.89 -14.86 1.51
CA TYR A 57 -3.10 -14.08 1.28
C TYR A 57 -4.34 -14.74 1.89
N ARG A 58 -4.49 -16.06 1.72
CA ARG A 58 -5.57 -16.85 2.32
C ARG A 58 -5.66 -16.69 3.83
N ASN A 59 -4.51 -16.78 4.52
CA ASN A 59 -4.46 -16.59 5.97
C ASN A 59 -4.72 -15.14 6.37
N PHE A 60 -4.27 -14.16 5.57
CA PHE A 60 -4.53 -12.75 5.82
C PHE A 60 -6.03 -12.43 5.78
N ILE A 61 -6.77 -12.84 4.75
CA ILE A 61 -8.21 -12.55 4.66
C ILE A 61 -9.03 -13.27 5.74
N LYS A 62 -8.51 -14.40 6.24
CA LYS A 62 -9.13 -15.18 7.33
C LYS A 62 -8.90 -14.57 8.71
N LEU A 63 -7.71 -14.03 8.96
CA LEU A 63 -7.26 -13.64 10.30
C LEU A 63 -7.17 -12.13 10.52
N ILE A 64 -6.94 -11.36 9.45
CA ILE A 64 -6.69 -9.91 9.50
C ILE A 64 -7.88 -9.14 8.92
N GLY A 65 -8.20 -9.36 7.64
CA GLY A 65 -9.37 -8.71 7.03
C GLY A 65 -9.51 -8.94 5.54
N ASN A 66 -10.76 -8.95 5.04
CA ASN A 66 -11.07 -9.07 3.61
C ASN A 66 -10.95 -7.72 2.90
N GLY A 67 -9.71 -7.23 2.76
CA GLY A 67 -9.42 -5.92 2.21
C GLY A 67 -9.54 -4.78 3.23
N GLY A 68 -9.58 -3.55 2.75
CA GLY A 68 -9.58 -2.33 3.58
C GLY A 68 -8.17 -1.72 3.65
N ALA A 69 -7.63 -1.57 4.86
CA ALA A 69 -6.30 -0.98 5.06
C ALA A 69 -5.21 -1.71 4.25
N GLY A 70 -4.43 -0.94 3.51
CA GLY A 70 -3.36 -1.49 2.68
C GLY A 70 -2.65 -0.43 1.86
N PRO A 71 -1.69 -0.85 1.02
CA PRO A 71 -0.94 0.03 0.13
C PRO A 71 -1.86 0.86 -0.77
N TYR A 72 -1.38 2.03 -1.18
CA TYR A 72 -2.09 2.95 -2.07
C TYR A 72 -3.49 3.28 -1.53
N TYR A 73 -4.55 3.07 -2.30
CA TYR A 73 -5.91 3.36 -1.86
C TYR A 73 -6.54 2.28 -0.98
N GLY A 74 -5.78 1.23 -0.65
CA GLY A 74 -6.21 0.11 0.17
C GLY A 74 -6.28 -1.20 -0.61
N LEU A 75 -6.68 -2.24 0.11
CA LEU A 75 -6.93 -3.57 -0.46
C LEU A 75 -8.39 -3.73 -0.87
N GLU A 76 -8.59 -4.33 -2.03
CA GLU A 76 -9.89 -4.78 -2.51
C GLU A 76 -10.42 -5.96 -1.69
N LYS A 77 -11.76 -6.10 -1.67
CA LYS A 77 -12.39 -7.31 -1.17
C LYS A 77 -12.09 -8.46 -2.12
N LEU A 78 -11.99 -9.68 -1.61
CA LEU A 78 -11.77 -10.89 -2.40
C LEU A 78 -12.74 -11.01 -3.58
N GLU A 79 -14.03 -10.76 -3.33
CA GLU A 79 -15.11 -10.83 -4.31
C GLU A 79 -15.01 -9.78 -5.43
N ASP A 80 -14.29 -8.68 -5.17
CA ASP A 80 -14.16 -7.56 -6.09
C ASP A 80 -12.94 -7.72 -7.01
N GLY A 81 -11.95 -8.53 -6.60
CA GLY A 81 -10.71 -8.74 -7.36
C GLY A 81 -10.86 -9.51 -8.67
N VAL A 82 -12.07 -9.99 -8.99
CA VAL A 82 -12.37 -10.76 -10.21
C VAL A 82 -12.76 -9.86 -11.39
N TYR A 83 -13.07 -8.59 -11.16
CA TYR A 83 -13.48 -7.66 -12.21
C TYR A 83 -12.27 -7.06 -12.90
N VAL A 84 -12.31 -6.88 -14.21
CA VAL A 84 -11.23 -6.26 -15.00
C VAL A 84 -10.97 -4.82 -14.57
N ASP A 85 -12.03 -4.10 -14.23
CA ASP A 85 -12.01 -2.71 -13.76
C ASP A 85 -12.41 -2.65 -12.28
N LEU A 86 -11.52 -2.10 -11.44
CA LEU A 86 -11.76 -1.94 -10.01
C LEU A 86 -12.65 -0.73 -9.66
N ASP A 87 -12.78 0.24 -10.56
CA ASP A 87 -13.59 1.44 -10.36
C ASP A 87 -15.04 1.23 -10.85
N TYR A 88 -15.25 0.39 -11.87
CA TYR A 88 -16.58 0.13 -12.49
C TYR A 88 -17.00 -1.36 -12.51
N LYS A 89 -17.00 -1.99 -11.33
CA LYS A 89 -17.26 -3.43 -11.13
C LYS A 89 -18.59 -3.95 -11.71
N GLU A 90 -19.67 -3.17 -11.67
CA GLU A 90 -21.01 -3.62 -12.13
C GLU A 90 -21.15 -3.71 -13.66
N ARG A 91 -20.20 -3.15 -14.41
CA ARG A 91 -20.23 -3.10 -15.89
C ARG A 91 -19.05 -3.83 -16.53
N GLY A 92 -18.08 -4.25 -15.73
CA GLY A 92 -16.83 -4.82 -16.21
C GLY A 92 -16.92 -6.33 -16.46
N ASP A 93 -16.20 -6.78 -17.48
CA ASP A 93 -15.90 -8.18 -17.67
C ASP A 93 -15.16 -8.74 -16.44
N LYS A 94 -15.26 -10.06 -16.25
CA LYS A 94 -14.50 -10.78 -15.23
C LYS A 94 -13.30 -11.48 -15.87
N VAL A 95 -12.19 -11.51 -15.14
CA VAL A 95 -11.06 -12.37 -15.50
C VAL A 95 -11.32 -13.81 -15.11
N ASN A 96 -10.73 -14.75 -15.84
CA ASN A 96 -10.81 -16.16 -15.50
C ASN A 96 -9.62 -16.57 -14.64
N LEU A 97 -9.84 -16.70 -13.34
CA LEU A 97 -8.80 -17.12 -12.39
C LEU A 97 -8.35 -18.58 -12.60
N ALA A 98 -9.20 -19.44 -13.17
CA ALA A 98 -8.89 -20.86 -13.40
C ALA A 98 -7.94 -21.08 -14.58
N LYS A 99 -7.75 -20.08 -15.45
CA LYS A 99 -6.75 -20.14 -16.52
C LYS A 99 -5.37 -19.73 -15.97
N PRO A 100 -4.29 -20.40 -16.41
CA PRO A 100 -2.95 -20.05 -15.98
C PRO A 100 -2.57 -18.66 -16.48
N PHE A 101 -1.97 -17.86 -15.60
CA PHE A 101 -1.33 -16.61 -15.98
C PHE A 101 -0.20 -16.86 -16.98
N LYS A 102 -0.13 -16.02 -18.02
CA LYS A 102 0.65 -16.29 -19.25
C LYS A 102 2.10 -15.83 -19.19
N PHE A 103 2.45 -14.90 -18.30
CA PHE A 103 3.72 -14.21 -18.35
C PHE A 103 4.63 -14.62 -17.20
N THR A 104 5.91 -14.79 -17.51
CA THR A 104 7.00 -14.97 -16.55
C THR A 104 8.01 -13.83 -16.60
N GLU A 105 7.83 -12.90 -17.53
CA GLU A 105 8.61 -11.66 -17.62
C GLU A 105 7.68 -10.51 -17.99
N LYS A 106 8.18 -9.27 -17.95
CA LYS A 106 7.42 -8.10 -18.42
C LYS A 106 6.86 -8.37 -19.83
N TRP A 107 5.57 -8.18 -19.99
CA TRP A 107 4.88 -8.25 -21.26
C TRP A 107 4.35 -6.89 -21.68
N ASN A 108 4.51 -6.57 -22.96
CA ASN A 108 3.81 -5.46 -23.61
C ASN A 108 3.49 -5.88 -25.05
N ILE A 109 2.51 -5.22 -25.67
CA ILE A 109 2.14 -5.53 -27.05
C ILE A 109 3.16 -4.93 -28.02
N ASP A 110 3.46 -5.64 -29.12
CA ASP A 110 4.34 -5.09 -30.16
C ASP A 110 3.53 -4.14 -31.05
N ASP A 111 3.80 -2.85 -30.92
CA ASP A 111 3.18 -1.78 -31.70
C ASP A 111 3.33 -1.97 -33.21
N LYS A 112 4.37 -2.67 -33.68
CA LYS A 112 4.58 -2.94 -35.11
C LYS A 112 3.45 -3.75 -35.73
N GLN A 113 2.72 -4.54 -34.94
CA GLN A 113 1.57 -5.32 -35.41
C GLN A 113 0.40 -4.45 -35.86
N PHE A 114 0.39 -3.16 -35.48
CA PHE A 114 -0.70 -2.23 -35.77
C PHE A 114 -0.31 -1.17 -36.80
N GLN A 115 0.83 -1.32 -37.46
CA GLN A 115 1.19 -0.50 -38.62
C GLN A 115 0.51 -1.05 -39.87
N GLY A 116 -0.25 -0.20 -40.57
CA GLY A 116 -0.86 -0.53 -41.85
C GLY A 116 0.17 -0.58 -42.98
N GLU A 117 -0.21 -1.19 -44.11
CA GLU A 117 0.61 -1.20 -45.34
C GLU A 117 0.85 0.21 -45.90
N ASP A 118 -0.01 1.16 -45.54
CA ASP A 118 0.06 2.60 -45.82
C ASP A 118 0.97 3.38 -44.85
N GLY A 119 1.50 2.72 -43.82
CA GLY A 119 2.33 3.34 -42.78
C GLY A 119 1.53 4.01 -41.66
N GLU A 120 0.20 4.00 -41.72
CA GLU A 120 -0.68 4.56 -40.69
C GLU A 120 -0.77 3.64 -39.47
N PHE A 121 -0.83 4.21 -38.28
CA PHE A 121 -0.94 3.45 -37.04
C PHE A 121 -2.40 3.23 -36.63
N ARG A 122 -2.79 1.96 -36.48
CA ARG A 122 -4.17 1.55 -36.18
C ARG A 122 -4.42 1.52 -34.66
N HIS A 123 -4.57 2.70 -34.06
CA HIS A 123 -4.78 2.87 -32.62
C HIS A 123 -5.98 2.09 -32.08
N ASP A 124 -7.10 2.10 -32.79
CA ASP A 124 -8.35 1.43 -32.40
C ASP A 124 -8.19 -0.09 -32.31
N LEU A 125 -7.46 -0.68 -33.25
CA LEU A 125 -7.15 -2.11 -33.24
C LEU A 125 -6.16 -2.45 -32.12
N LYS A 126 -5.15 -1.59 -31.89
CA LYS A 126 -4.23 -1.76 -30.76
C LYS A 126 -5.00 -1.77 -29.46
N ASP A 127 -5.80 -0.76 -29.17
CA ASP A 127 -6.52 -0.65 -27.90
C ASP A 127 -7.44 -1.85 -27.67
N LYS A 128 -8.19 -2.25 -28.71
CA LYS A 128 -9.06 -3.43 -28.65
C LYS A 128 -8.29 -4.70 -28.30
N ASP A 129 -7.08 -4.87 -28.82
CA ASP A 129 -6.25 -6.04 -28.55
C ASP A 129 -5.49 -5.95 -27.24
N TYR A 130 -5.05 -4.74 -26.87
CA TYR A 130 -4.21 -4.47 -25.71
C TYR A 130 -4.98 -4.62 -24.40
N PHE A 131 -6.23 -4.17 -24.37
CA PHE A 131 -7.10 -4.24 -23.19
C PHE A 131 -7.95 -5.51 -23.08
N LYS A 132 -7.70 -6.51 -23.94
CA LYS A 132 -8.33 -7.83 -23.85
C LYS A 132 -8.25 -8.40 -22.41
N PRO A 133 -9.36 -8.88 -21.84
CA PRO A 133 -9.39 -9.39 -20.47
C PRO A 133 -8.55 -10.67 -20.31
N GLU A 134 -8.34 -11.44 -21.39
CA GLU A 134 -7.57 -12.69 -21.38
C GLU A 134 -6.07 -12.46 -21.10
N TRP A 135 -5.57 -11.23 -21.21
CA TRP A 135 -4.21 -10.90 -20.74
C TRP A 135 -4.10 -10.90 -19.22
N ALA A 136 -5.22 -10.76 -18.52
CA ALA A 136 -5.31 -10.73 -17.07
C ALA A 136 -5.90 -12.02 -16.46
N ASP A 137 -6.05 -13.07 -17.26
CA ASP A 137 -6.40 -14.41 -16.75
C ASP A 137 -5.36 -14.89 -15.71
N GLY A 138 -5.82 -15.57 -14.65
CA GLY A 138 -4.98 -16.00 -13.54
C GLY A 138 -4.56 -14.89 -12.54
N MET A 139 -4.98 -13.63 -12.76
CA MET A 139 -4.71 -12.52 -11.85
C MET A 139 -5.90 -12.20 -10.95
N LEU A 140 -5.70 -12.19 -9.64
CA LEU A 140 -6.62 -11.60 -8.69
C LEU A 140 -6.20 -10.15 -8.43
N ARG A 141 -7.04 -9.17 -8.80
CA ARG A 141 -6.78 -7.74 -8.51
C ARG A 141 -6.98 -7.47 -7.03
N ILE A 142 -5.96 -6.97 -6.35
CA ILE A 142 -5.98 -6.81 -4.89
C ILE A 142 -5.84 -5.35 -4.43
N SER A 143 -5.42 -4.44 -5.30
CA SER A 143 -5.30 -3.02 -4.94
C SER A 143 -5.29 -2.13 -6.18
N ASN A 144 -5.85 -0.93 -6.06
CA ASN A 144 -5.74 0.14 -7.03
C ASN A 144 -4.55 1.05 -6.65
N PHE A 145 -3.52 1.11 -7.51
CA PHE A 145 -2.35 1.96 -7.34
C PHE A 145 -2.65 3.44 -7.66
N GLY A 146 -3.69 3.69 -8.45
CA GLY A 146 -4.07 4.97 -9.03
C GLY A 146 -3.80 5.03 -10.53
N CYS A 147 -4.36 6.05 -11.19
CA CYS A 147 -4.21 6.28 -12.64
C CYS A 147 -4.62 5.09 -13.52
N GLY A 148 -5.49 4.19 -13.03
CA GLY A 148 -5.90 2.97 -13.74
C GLY A 148 -4.95 1.78 -13.58
N VAL A 149 -3.87 1.91 -12.79
CA VAL A 149 -2.92 0.81 -12.54
C VAL A 149 -3.46 -0.09 -11.43
N SER A 150 -3.51 -1.40 -11.68
CA SER A 150 -3.87 -2.39 -10.65
C SER A 150 -2.67 -3.20 -10.18
N ILE A 151 -2.66 -3.51 -8.88
CA ILE A 151 -1.73 -4.46 -8.28
C ILE A 151 -2.46 -5.77 -8.06
N ASN A 152 -1.84 -6.85 -8.52
CA ASN A 152 -2.48 -8.14 -8.73
C ASN A 152 -1.68 -9.25 -8.06
N LEU A 153 -2.39 -10.19 -7.44
CA LEU A 153 -1.85 -11.45 -6.96
C LEU A 153 -2.08 -12.52 -8.02
N ILE A 154 -1.01 -13.19 -8.45
CA ILE A 154 -1.16 -14.33 -9.36
C ILE A 154 -1.66 -15.54 -8.56
N VAL A 155 -2.77 -16.13 -9.00
CA VAL A 155 -3.44 -17.25 -8.32
C VAL A 155 -3.45 -18.54 -9.15
N ASN A 156 -2.88 -18.52 -10.35
CA ASN A 156 -2.73 -19.67 -11.22
C ASN A 156 -1.63 -19.43 -12.27
N GLY A 157 -0.85 -20.46 -12.62
CA GLY A 157 0.30 -20.36 -13.54
C GLY A 157 1.66 -20.39 -12.82
N GLU A 158 2.74 -20.22 -13.57
CA GLU A 158 4.13 -20.35 -13.06
C GLU A 158 4.49 -19.29 -12.01
N GLU A 159 3.85 -18.13 -12.08
CA GLU A 159 4.05 -17.01 -11.16
C GLU A 159 3.17 -17.05 -9.91
N TYR A 160 2.55 -18.20 -9.62
CA TYR A 160 1.63 -18.37 -8.49
C TYR A 160 2.19 -17.80 -7.17
N GLY A 161 1.40 -16.93 -6.55
CA GLY A 161 1.74 -16.29 -5.27
C GLY A 161 2.50 -14.97 -5.38
N ASN A 162 2.98 -14.61 -6.57
CA ASN A 162 3.75 -13.38 -6.80
C ASN A 162 2.84 -12.19 -7.12
N ILE A 163 3.35 -10.99 -6.86
CA ILE A 163 2.67 -9.72 -7.12
C ILE A 163 3.11 -9.12 -8.45
N TRP A 164 2.13 -8.72 -9.26
CA TRP A 164 2.31 -8.14 -10.59
C TRP A 164 1.49 -6.86 -10.73
N ALA A 165 1.97 -5.91 -11.54
CA ALA A 165 1.23 -4.73 -11.93
C ALA A 165 0.63 -4.88 -13.34
N ASP A 166 -0.59 -4.41 -13.50
CA ASP A 166 -1.21 -4.14 -14.80
C ASP A 166 -1.17 -2.62 -15.00
N ASP A 167 -0.22 -2.17 -15.81
CA ASP A 167 0.08 -0.77 -16.12
C ASP A 167 -0.15 -0.49 -17.61
N ARG A 168 -1.11 -1.21 -18.21
CA ARG A 168 -1.52 -1.00 -19.60
C ARG A 168 -2.13 0.38 -19.84
N CYS A 169 -2.74 0.99 -18.82
CA CYS A 169 -3.26 2.36 -18.94
C CYS A 169 -2.19 3.41 -19.25
N ASN A 170 -0.91 3.13 -18.98
CA ASN A 170 0.23 3.98 -19.32
C ASN A 170 1.13 3.38 -20.40
N ASP A 171 0.62 2.45 -21.22
CA ASP A 171 1.40 1.72 -22.25
C ASP A 171 2.62 0.94 -21.70
N GLN A 172 2.67 0.64 -20.40
CA GLN A 172 3.79 -0.07 -19.78
C GLN A 172 3.61 -1.58 -19.76
N GLY A 173 2.40 -2.05 -20.07
CA GLY A 173 2.05 -3.46 -20.14
C GLY A 173 1.82 -4.10 -18.77
N ILE A 174 2.15 -5.38 -18.66
CA ILE A 174 1.94 -6.20 -17.47
C ILE A 174 3.30 -6.68 -17.00
N LEU A 175 3.66 -6.40 -15.75
CA LEU A 175 5.03 -6.55 -15.27
C LEU A 175 5.11 -7.02 -13.81
N PRO A 176 6.19 -7.73 -13.42
CA PRO A 176 6.43 -8.02 -12.02
C PRO A 176 6.47 -6.72 -11.20
N PHE A 177 5.79 -6.71 -10.05
CA PHE A 177 5.77 -5.52 -9.21
C PHE A 177 7.07 -5.42 -8.40
N HIS A 178 7.72 -4.25 -8.44
CA HIS A 178 9.08 -3.95 -7.92
C HIS A 178 10.24 -4.43 -8.83
N PRO A 179 10.53 -3.69 -9.93
CA PRO A 179 11.60 -4.05 -10.87
C PRO A 179 13.03 -3.72 -10.39
N ASN A 180 13.23 -3.18 -9.18
CA ASN A 180 14.55 -2.67 -8.77
C ASN A 180 15.51 -3.74 -8.22
N ASP A 181 15.08 -4.97 -7.97
CA ASP A 181 16.01 -6.03 -7.56
C ASP A 181 15.42 -7.44 -7.74
N LYS A 182 15.21 -7.86 -9.00
CA LYS A 182 14.98 -9.23 -9.53
C LYS A 182 14.14 -10.27 -8.74
N ASN A 183 13.50 -9.94 -7.64
CA ASN A 183 12.86 -10.89 -6.75
C ASN A 183 11.36 -10.74 -6.87
N ARG A 184 10.72 -11.88 -7.15
CA ARG A 184 9.28 -12.00 -7.03
C ARG A 184 8.88 -11.75 -5.58
N VAL A 185 7.97 -10.80 -5.40
CA VAL A 185 7.46 -10.44 -4.08
C VAL A 185 6.14 -11.17 -3.88
N GLN A 186 5.98 -11.86 -2.75
CA GLN A 186 4.70 -12.46 -2.38
C GLN A 186 3.84 -11.48 -1.59
N PHE A 187 2.54 -11.77 -1.48
CA PHE A 187 1.57 -10.88 -0.85
C PHE A 187 1.99 -10.34 0.54
N LEU A 188 2.46 -11.20 1.45
CA LEU A 188 2.82 -10.75 2.79
C LEU A 188 4.08 -9.89 2.80
N ASP A 189 5.05 -10.16 1.92
CA ASP A 189 6.27 -9.36 1.82
C ASP A 189 5.93 -7.96 1.30
N TRP A 190 5.09 -7.88 0.27
CA TRP A 190 4.59 -6.62 -0.27
C TRP A 190 3.78 -5.81 0.76
N TYR A 191 2.88 -6.47 1.49
CA TYR A 191 2.05 -5.80 2.49
C TYR A 191 2.87 -5.30 3.69
N GLU A 192 3.87 -6.08 4.14
CA GLU A 192 4.76 -5.66 5.22
C GLU A 192 5.71 -4.55 4.81
N ALA A 193 6.23 -4.57 3.58
CA ALA A 193 7.04 -3.47 3.06
C ALA A 193 6.27 -2.14 3.16
N TRP A 194 4.99 -2.12 2.76
CA TRP A 194 4.15 -0.94 2.93
C TRP A 194 3.99 -0.51 4.40
N LEU A 195 3.81 -1.45 5.32
CA LEU A 195 3.70 -1.12 6.75
C LEU A 195 4.99 -0.50 7.28
N ASP A 196 6.14 -1.07 6.91
CA ASP A 196 7.46 -0.60 7.33
C ASP A 196 7.79 0.76 6.73
N ASP A 197 7.51 0.95 5.44
CA ASP A 197 7.64 2.24 4.75
C ASP A 197 6.71 3.30 5.33
N SER A 198 5.50 2.93 5.73
CA SER A 198 4.53 3.84 6.35
C SER A 198 4.92 4.24 7.78
N LEU A 199 5.54 3.31 8.54
CA LEU A 199 6.00 3.57 9.91
C LEU A 199 7.31 4.36 9.95
N SER A 200 8.18 4.15 8.96
CA SER A 200 9.53 4.72 8.91
C SER A 200 9.59 6.25 9.10
N PRO A 201 8.75 7.08 8.42
CA PRO A 201 8.71 8.51 8.67
C PRO A 201 8.37 8.86 10.11
N PHE A 202 7.38 8.20 10.72
CA PHE A 202 6.99 8.47 12.11
C PHE A 202 8.14 8.22 13.08
N ILE A 203 8.86 7.11 12.90
CA ILE A 203 9.99 6.73 13.75
C ILE A 203 11.13 7.72 13.59
N ARG A 204 11.52 7.99 12.33
CA ARG A 204 12.64 8.87 11.99
C ARG A 204 12.39 10.31 12.44
N ILE A 205 11.25 10.89 12.08
CA ILE A 205 10.90 12.29 12.43
C ILE A 205 10.80 12.44 13.93
N LYS A 206 10.20 11.47 14.64
CA LYS A 206 10.13 11.49 16.10
C LYS A 206 11.53 11.52 16.71
N LYS A 207 12.46 10.70 16.22
CA LYS A 207 13.86 10.71 16.67
C LYS A 207 14.52 12.08 16.43
N MET A 208 14.32 12.66 15.25
CA MET A 208 14.87 13.97 14.91
C MET A 208 14.32 15.09 15.79
N LEU A 209 13.01 15.08 16.09
CA LEU A 209 12.36 16.05 16.96
C LEU A 209 12.88 16.00 18.41
N LEU A 210 13.46 14.88 18.87
CA LEU A 210 14.05 14.83 20.22
C LEU A 210 15.31 15.68 20.36
N THR A 211 16.05 15.90 19.27
CA THR A 211 17.38 16.52 19.32
C THR A 211 17.51 17.78 18.47
N ASN A 212 16.56 18.05 17.57
CA ASN A 212 16.61 19.18 16.63
C ASN A 212 15.35 20.03 16.74
N SER A 213 15.46 21.32 16.38
CA SER A 213 14.32 22.24 16.27
C SER A 213 13.32 21.77 15.21
N VAL A 214 12.06 22.17 15.34
CA VAL A 214 11.02 21.79 14.36
C VAL A 214 11.37 22.26 12.95
N GLU A 215 11.93 23.46 12.83
CA GLU A 215 12.33 24.06 11.56
C GLU A 215 13.38 23.21 10.82
N ASN A 216 14.42 22.77 11.53
CA ASN A 216 15.48 21.94 10.93
C ASN A 216 14.92 20.59 10.47
N VAL A 217 14.07 19.95 11.29
CA VAL A 217 13.44 18.68 10.91
C VAL A 217 12.57 18.84 9.66
N ILE A 218 11.78 19.91 9.57
CA ILE A 218 10.96 20.19 8.38
C ILE A 218 11.83 20.39 7.15
N LYS A 219 12.93 21.15 7.28
CA LYS A 219 13.85 21.43 6.18
C LYS A 219 14.52 20.16 5.64
N ASP A 220 15.12 19.35 6.53
CA ASP A 220 15.87 18.15 6.15
C ASP A 220 14.97 17.10 5.44
N GLU A 221 13.75 16.90 5.96
CA GLU A 221 12.78 15.98 5.38
C GLU A 221 12.20 16.48 4.05
N TRP A 222 12.04 17.80 3.91
CA TRP A 222 11.61 18.40 2.64
C TRP A 222 12.67 18.21 1.55
N GLU A 223 13.95 18.40 1.88
CA GLU A 223 15.08 18.14 0.98
C GLU A 223 15.13 16.66 0.56
N SER A 224 14.67 15.76 1.45
CA SER A 224 14.50 14.33 1.19
C SER A 224 13.18 13.96 0.49
N LYS A 225 12.45 14.96 -0.06
CA LYS A 225 11.18 14.82 -0.79
C LYS A 225 9.99 14.30 0.05
N ASN A 226 10.05 14.40 1.38
CA ASN A 226 8.89 14.14 2.24
C ASN A 226 8.02 15.41 2.37
N TYR A 227 7.21 15.67 1.35
CA TYR A 227 6.39 16.88 1.28
C TYR A 227 5.25 16.92 2.34
N ASN A 228 4.91 15.77 2.93
CA ASN A 228 3.91 15.66 3.99
C ASN A 228 4.49 15.86 5.40
N ILE A 229 5.78 16.21 5.54
CA ILE A 229 6.50 16.32 6.82
C ILE A 229 5.73 17.09 7.90
N ARG A 230 5.12 18.22 7.58
CA ARG A 230 4.36 19.01 8.56
C ARG A 230 3.23 18.21 9.20
N SER A 231 2.51 17.42 8.38
CA SER A 231 1.43 16.55 8.83
C SER A 231 1.95 15.44 9.77
N TYR A 232 3.11 14.85 9.46
CA TYR A 232 3.78 13.91 10.35
C TYR A 232 4.17 14.55 11.69
N VAL A 233 4.77 15.75 11.66
CA VAL A 233 5.12 16.50 12.88
C VAL A 233 3.89 16.75 13.76
N TYR A 234 2.76 17.13 13.15
CA TYR A 234 1.51 17.35 13.89
C TYR A 234 0.96 16.07 14.53
N ASN A 235 1.01 14.95 13.81
CA ASN A 235 0.65 13.65 14.34
C ASN A 235 1.55 13.23 15.52
N ILE A 236 2.87 13.34 15.37
CA ILE A 236 3.85 12.91 16.38
C ILE A 236 3.73 13.71 17.67
N MET A 237 3.51 15.02 17.55
CA MET A 237 3.34 15.89 18.72
C MET A 237 1.90 15.90 19.25
N ASP A 238 0.96 15.27 18.53
CA ASP A 238 -0.48 15.28 18.81
C ASP A 238 -1.05 16.70 18.95
N ILE A 239 -0.76 17.55 17.96
CA ILE A 239 -1.15 18.97 17.95
C ILE A 239 -2.01 19.31 16.73
N GLU A 240 -2.93 20.26 16.90
CA GLU A 240 -3.63 20.86 15.77
C GLU A 240 -2.70 21.69 14.89
N PRO A 241 -2.86 21.62 13.54
CA PRO A 241 -2.13 22.49 12.62
C PRO A 241 -2.25 23.95 13.04
N PRO A 242 -1.14 24.70 13.15
CA PRO A 242 -1.19 26.13 13.41
C PRO A 242 -2.07 26.87 12.40
N LYS A 243 -2.81 27.88 12.87
CA LYS A 243 -3.56 28.79 11.98
C LYS A 243 -2.62 29.74 11.23
N THR A 244 -1.45 29.99 11.80
CA THR A 244 -0.40 30.82 11.22
C THR A 244 0.15 30.17 9.96
N THR A 245 0.30 30.95 8.89
CA THR A 245 0.91 30.48 7.64
C THR A 245 2.38 30.12 7.83
N HIS A 246 2.83 29.01 7.27
CA HIS A 246 4.16 28.44 7.52
C HIS A 246 5.35 29.27 7.02
N HIS A 247 5.15 30.31 6.21
CA HIS A 247 6.21 31.24 5.78
C HIS A 247 6.49 32.36 6.78
N LYS A 248 5.71 32.44 7.86
CA LYS A 248 5.82 33.48 8.88
C LYS A 248 6.73 33.03 10.03
N PRO A 249 7.66 33.87 10.54
CA PRO A 249 8.50 33.53 11.69
C PRO A 249 7.70 33.05 12.91
N GLU A 250 6.52 33.63 13.12
CA GLU A 250 5.61 33.28 14.22
C GLU A 250 5.14 31.82 14.18
N TYR A 251 5.12 31.20 12.98
CA TYR A 251 4.84 29.77 12.85
C TYR A 251 5.95 28.93 13.47
N ASN A 252 7.22 29.26 13.23
CA ASN A 252 8.36 28.52 13.78
C ASN A 252 8.40 28.66 15.30
N GLU A 253 8.17 29.87 15.83
CA GLU A 253 8.08 30.11 17.28
C GLU A 253 6.93 29.31 17.93
N GLU A 254 5.75 29.32 17.32
CA GLU A 254 4.61 28.54 17.81
C GLU A 254 4.92 27.03 17.82
N MET A 255 5.51 26.52 16.73
CA MET A 255 5.86 25.11 16.60
C MET A 255 6.93 24.67 17.60
N GLU A 256 7.95 25.50 17.84
CA GLU A 256 8.99 25.20 18.81
C GLU A 256 8.44 25.18 20.23
N ARG A 257 7.56 26.14 20.59
CA ARG A 257 6.86 26.10 21.88
C ARG A 257 6.03 24.83 22.07
N LYS A 258 5.36 24.36 21.01
CA LYS A 258 4.61 23.10 21.05
C LYS A 258 5.53 21.89 21.19
N ARG A 259 6.70 21.90 20.55
CA ARG A 259 7.73 20.87 20.69
C ARG A 259 8.26 20.79 22.12
N GLU A 260 8.56 21.91 22.78
CA GLU A 260 9.02 21.92 24.17
C GLU A 260 7.97 21.33 25.13
N ILE A 261 6.68 21.65 24.95
CA ILE A 261 5.58 21.02 25.71
C ILE A 261 5.53 19.50 25.45
N TRP A 262 5.75 19.08 24.21
CA TRP A 262 5.78 17.67 23.84
C TRP A 262 7.00 16.94 24.46
N LEU A 263 8.18 17.55 24.46
CA LEU A 263 9.39 17.00 25.10
C LEU A 263 9.21 16.78 26.60
N ASP A 264 8.63 17.75 27.31
CA ASP A 264 8.34 17.62 28.74
C ASP A 264 7.41 16.42 29.02
N LYS A 265 6.39 16.19 28.18
CA LYS A 265 5.52 15.01 28.27
C LYS A 265 6.28 13.71 28.01
N VAL A 266 7.15 13.69 26.99
CA VAL A 266 7.95 12.50 26.65
C VAL A 266 8.89 12.15 27.81
N ASN A 267 9.57 13.14 28.39
CA ASN A 267 10.49 12.95 29.51
C ASN A 267 9.76 12.44 30.76
N LYS A 268 8.61 13.04 31.11
CA LYS A 268 7.77 12.57 32.23
C LYS A 268 7.32 11.13 32.05
N TYR A 269 6.93 10.75 30.83
CA TYR A 269 6.53 9.38 30.52
C TYR A 269 7.69 8.36 30.63
N GLN A 270 8.90 8.76 30.25
CA GLN A 270 10.09 7.92 30.39
C GLN A 270 10.48 7.71 31.86
N ILE A 271 10.30 8.73 32.71
CA ILE A 271 10.57 8.66 34.15
C ILE A 271 9.52 7.78 34.88
N SER A 272 8.27 7.76 34.43
CA SER A 272 7.16 7.09 35.12
C SER A 272 7.01 5.59 34.83
N LYS A 273 7.83 4.98 33.97
CA LYS A 273 7.76 3.53 33.68
C LYS A 273 8.94 2.78 34.30
N PRO A 274 8.69 1.83 35.24
CA PRO A 274 9.73 0.88 35.65
C PRO A 274 10.11 -0.03 34.47
N GLU A 275 11.34 -0.53 34.45
CA GLU A 275 11.84 -1.47 33.44
C GLU A 275 11.01 -2.77 33.46
N THR A 276 9.93 -2.82 32.69
CA THR A 276 9.16 -4.04 32.47
C THR A 276 9.75 -4.81 31.28
N ASN A 277 9.95 -6.12 31.47
CA ASN A 277 10.61 -7.05 30.53
C ASN A 277 9.84 -7.32 29.22
N ILE A 278 8.82 -6.52 28.89
CA ILE A 278 8.18 -6.50 27.58
C ILE A 278 8.61 -5.20 26.91
N ARG A 279 9.80 -5.23 26.32
CA ARG A 279 10.25 -4.14 25.45
C ARG A 279 9.36 -4.13 24.22
N PRO A 280 8.65 -3.04 23.95
CA PRO A 280 8.06 -2.87 22.63
C PRO A 280 9.15 -2.88 21.56
N TRP A 281 8.85 -3.39 20.37
CA TRP A 281 9.83 -3.59 19.30
C TRP A 281 10.59 -2.30 18.91
N TRP A 282 10.01 -1.11 19.13
CA TRP A 282 10.67 0.21 18.95
C TRP A 282 11.77 0.54 19.99
N LYS A 283 12.08 -0.36 20.93
CA LYS A 283 13.24 -0.27 21.83
C LYS A 283 14.36 -1.27 21.46
N ILE A 284 14.26 -1.98 20.34
CA ILE A 284 15.27 -2.96 19.89
C ILE A 284 16.20 -2.37 18.81
N TRP A 285 15.94 -1.17 18.28
CA TRP A 285 16.83 -0.48 17.32
C TRP A 285 16.83 1.04 17.52
#